data_AF-A0A7C4LCF5-F1
#
_entry.id   AF-A0A7C4LCF5-F1
#
_cell.length_a   1.000
_cell.length_b   1.000
_cell.length_c   1.000
_cell.angle_alpha   90.00
_cell.angle_beta   90.00
_cell.angle_gamma   90.00
#
_symmetry.space_group_name_H-M   'P 1'
#
loop_
_entity.id
_entity.type
_entity.pdbx_description
1 polymer ?
#
loop_
_entity_poly.entity_id
_entity_poly.type
_entity_poly.pdbx_seq_one_letter_code
_entity_poly.pdbx_strand_id
1 'polypeptide(L)'
;MEAMSHKPYLDWMHLALDNSLTAEQQAELRAHLDECQACAATWDALSQVDHLLAQAPLAAPRAGFTGRFSARLKQRRSQPRAVWGALTLGFGAVGAAALVLPVGLSVLWSLAQLVGQPAASAALLSSASATTTVVVTLANALLVAALAVGEQALTTPLVWALALGALVITGVWLYFVRRLGLQRLRS
;
A
#
# COMPACT_ATOMS: atom_id res chain seq x y z
N MET A 1 17.80 -42.93 -14.05
CA MET A 1 18.08 -43.03 -12.61
C MET A 1 18.16 -41.61 -12.09
N GLU A 2 16.98 -41.04 -11.86
CA GLU A 2 16.77 -39.65 -11.46
C GLU A 2 17.08 -39.55 -9.96
N ALA A 3 17.83 -38.53 -9.56
CA ALA A 3 18.17 -38.32 -8.16
C ALA A 3 16.87 -38.07 -7.36
N MET A 4 16.36 -39.12 -6.72
CA MET A 4 15.17 -39.08 -5.87
C MET A 4 15.47 -38.18 -4.68
N SER A 5 15.02 -36.93 -4.77
CA SER A 5 15.03 -35.97 -3.67
C SER A 5 14.15 -36.53 -2.55
N HIS A 6 14.73 -37.00 -1.45
CA HIS A 6 14.01 -37.47 -0.25
C HIS A 6 13.24 -36.36 0.48
N LYS A 7 13.41 -35.10 0.06
CA LYS A 7 12.94 -33.92 0.78
C LYS A 7 11.41 -33.73 0.86
N PRO A 8 10.58 -34.03 -0.18
CA PRO A 8 9.14 -33.83 -0.05
C PRO A 8 8.50 -34.81 0.94
N TYR A 9 9.04 -36.03 1.05
CA TYR A 9 8.49 -37.06 1.93
C TYR A 9 8.69 -36.73 3.41
N LEU A 10 9.81 -36.10 3.79
CA LEU A 10 10.01 -35.65 5.17
C LEU A 10 8.97 -34.61 5.58
N ASP A 11 8.71 -33.61 4.73
CA ASP A 11 7.68 -32.61 4.99
C ASP A 11 6.29 -33.25 5.10
N TRP A 12 6.00 -34.25 4.26
CA TRP A 12 4.75 -35.00 4.31
C TRP A 12 4.61 -35.86 5.57
N MET A 13 5.70 -36.43 6.09
CA MET A 13 5.70 -37.14 7.36
C MET A 13 5.32 -36.20 8.52
N HIS A 14 5.86 -34.99 8.56
CA HIS A 14 5.47 -33.98 9.56
C HIS A 14 3.99 -33.61 9.43
N LEU A 15 3.52 -33.32 8.21
CA LEU A 15 2.11 -33.02 7.95
C LEU A 15 1.17 -34.19 8.31
N ALA A 16 1.62 -35.44 8.13
CA ALA A 16 0.86 -36.62 8.51
C ALA A 16 0.68 -36.73 10.03
N LEU A 17 1.70 -36.42 10.83
CA LEU A 17 1.61 -36.37 12.29
C LEU A 17 0.68 -35.24 12.76
N ASP A 18 0.70 -34.10 12.07
CA ASP A 18 -0.21 -32.96 12.31
C ASP A 18 -1.64 -33.17 11.74
N ASN A 19 -1.98 -34.36 11.25
CA ASN A 19 -3.27 -34.67 10.61
C ASN A 19 -3.67 -33.69 9.50
N SER A 20 -2.69 -33.15 8.79
CA SER A 20 -2.85 -32.06 7.80
C SER A 20 -2.52 -32.49 6.36
N LEU A 21 -2.26 -33.78 6.13
CA LEU A 21 -1.95 -34.36 4.82
C LEU A 21 -3.22 -34.84 4.10
N THR A 22 -3.30 -34.71 2.77
CA THR A 22 -4.46 -35.22 2.01
C THR A 22 -4.44 -36.75 1.89
N ALA A 23 -5.59 -37.36 1.56
CA ALA A 23 -5.69 -38.82 1.47
C ALA A 23 -4.83 -39.41 0.34
N GLU A 24 -4.72 -38.70 -0.79
CA GLU A 24 -3.89 -39.10 -1.94
C GLU A 24 -2.41 -39.07 -1.58
N GLN A 25 -1.96 -37.97 -0.96
CA GLN A 25 -0.58 -37.81 -0.49
C GLN A 25 -0.23 -38.83 0.58
N GLN A 26 -1.19 -39.20 1.42
CA GLN A 26 -0.97 -40.22 2.44
C GLN A 26 -0.80 -41.62 1.84
N ALA A 27 -1.53 -41.95 0.77
CA ALA A 27 -1.33 -43.21 0.05
C ALA A 27 0.04 -43.26 -0.64
N GLU A 28 0.45 -42.16 -1.26
CA GLU A 28 1.76 -42.04 -1.91
C GLU A 28 2.91 -42.10 -0.90
N LEU A 29 2.77 -41.44 0.25
CA LEU A 29 3.74 -41.52 1.34
C LEU A 29 3.90 -42.96 1.84
N ARG A 30 2.79 -43.69 2.03
CA ARG A 30 2.83 -45.11 2.45
C ARG A 30 3.57 -45.97 1.44
N ALA A 31 3.27 -45.82 0.15
CA ALA A 31 3.96 -46.55 -0.90
C ALA A 31 5.48 -46.28 -0.88
N HIS A 32 5.89 -45.02 -0.65
CA HIS A 32 7.32 -44.68 -0.54
C HIS A 32 7.99 -45.30 0.70
N LEU A 33 7.30 -45.35 1.84
CA LEU A 33 7.81 -45.95 3.07
C LEU A 33 8.02 -47.47 2.92
N ASP A 34 7.18 -48.14 2.11
CA ASP A 34 7.34 -49.57 1.81
C ASP A 34 8.57 -49.85 0.93
N GLU A 35 8.95 -48.92 0.06
CA GLU A 35 10.09 -49.05 -0.87
C GLU A 35 11.42 -48.56 -0.28
N CYS A 36 11.39 -47.58 0.62
CA CYS A 36 12.58 -46.92 1.14
C CYS A 36 12.78 -47.14 2.65
N GLN A 37 13.67 -48.09 3.00
CA GLN A 37 14.00 -48.41 4.39
C GLN A 37 14.54 -47.21 5.19
N ALA A 38 15.27 -46.29 4.55
CA ALA A 38 15.78 -45.10 5.20
C ALA A 38 14.65 -44.17 5.65
N CYS A 39 13.66 -43.92 4.79
CA CYS A 39 12.48 -43.13 5.12
C CYS A 39 11.59 -43.83 6.15
N ALA A 40 11.42 -45.16 6.06
CA ALA A 40 10.70 -45.95 7.05
C ALA A 40 11.31 -45.82 8.45
N ALA A 41 12.64 -45.95 8.58
CA ALA A 41 13.33 -45.78 9.86
C ALA A 41 13.12 -44.37 10.45
N THR A 42 13.10 -43.32 9.62
CA THR A 42 12.79 -41.97 10.07
C THR A 42 11.33 -41.81 10.51
N TRP A 43 10.39 -42.49 9.87
CA TRP A 43 8.97 -42.45 10.21
C TRP A 43 8.70 -43.10 11.57
N ASP A 44 9.32 -44.25 11.81
CA ASP A 44 9.22 -44.95 13.09
C ASP A 44 9.81 -44.11 14.24
N ALA A 45 10.97 -43.47 14.02
CA ALA A 45 11.57 -42.60 15.01
C ALA A 45 10.68 -41.38 15.33
N LEU A 46 10.11 -40.73 14.31
CA LEU A 46 9.22 -39.57 14.49
C LEU A 46 7.90 -39.94 15.17
N SER A 47 7.26 -41.03 14.75
CA SER A 47 6.00 -41.50 15.34
C SER A 47 6.16 -41.94 16.79
N GLN A 48 7.30 -42.54 17.15
CA GLN A 48 7.60 -42.87 18.55
C GLN A 48 7.72 -41.61 19.43
N VAL A 49 8.39 -40.56 18.94
CA VAL A 49 8.50 -39.28 19.66
C VAL A 49 7.12 -38.62 19.81
N ASP A 50 6.33 -38.58 18.74
CA ASP A 50 4.98 -38.03 18.77
C ASP A 50 4.10 -38.73 19.81
N HIS A 51 4.14 -40.06 19.84
CA HIS A 51 3.41 -40.85 20.83
C HIS A 51 3.87 -40.57 22.27
N LEU A 52 5.19 -40.43 22.51
CA LEU A 52 5.71 -40.06 23.83
C LEU A 52 5.24 -38.66 24.27
N LEU A 53 5.17 -37.70 23.33
CA LEU A 53 4.68 -36.35 23.60
C LEU A 53 3.17 -36.33 23.83
N ALA A 54 2.40 -37.10 23.07
CA ALA A 54 0.96 -37.22 23.21
C ALA A 54 0.54 -37.83 24.56
N GLN A 55 1.37 -38.71 25.12
CA GLN A 55 1.16 -39.31 26.43
C GLN A 55 1.63 -38.43 27.60
N ALA A 56 2.40 -37.38 27.33
CA ALA A 56 2.91 -36.51 28.38
C ALA A 56 1.76 -35.76 29.07
N PRO A 57 1.77 -35.64 30.41
CA PRO A 57 0.73 -34.92 31.13
C PRO A 57 0.76 -33.45 30.73
N LEU A 58 -0.40 -32.93 30.31
CA LEU A 58 -0.56 -31.51 30.00
C LEU A 58 -0.26 -30.67 31.24
N ALA A 59 0.72 -29.78 31.13
CA ALA A 59 1.06 -28.86 32.20
C ALA A 59 -0.13 -27.93 32.49
N ALA A 60 -0.66 -27.99 33.72
CA ALA A 60 -1.73 -27.11 34.12
C ALA A 60 -1.24 -25.64 34.12
N PRO A 61 -2.00 -24.69 33.55
CA PRO A 61 -1.62 -23.29 33.57
C PRO A 61 -1.61 -22.78 35.02
N ARG A 62 -0.58 -22.00 35.39
CA ARG A 62 -0.50 -21.35 36.71
C ARG A 62 -1.77 -20.53 36.97
N ALA A 63 -2.25 -20.56 38.21
CA ALA A 63 -3.38 -19.76 38.67
C ALA A 63 -3.34 -18.30 38.15
N GLY A 64 -4.49 -17.81 37.68
CA GLY A 64 -4.64 -16.48 37.08
C GLY A 64 -4.13 -16.33 35.64
N PHE A 65 -3.70 -17.41 34.96
CA PHE A 65 -3.30 -17.35 33.55
C PHE A 65 -4.38 -16.78 32.65
N THR A 66 -5.62 -17.26 32.74
CA THR A 66 -6.75 -16.79 31.92
C THR A 66 -7.02 -15.30 32.10
N GLY A 67 -6.89 -14.79 33.33
CA GLY A 67 -7.01 -13.36 33.63
C GLY A 67 -5.89 -12.54 32.98
N ARG A 68 -4.63 -12.95 33.16
CA ARG A 68 -3.48 -12.26 32.54
C ARG A 68 -3.52 -12.33 31.02
N PHE A 69 -3.93 -13.46 30.45
CA PHE A 69 -4.03 -13.67 29.02
C PHE A 69 -5.13 -12.81 28.41
N SER A 70 -6.34 -12.83 28.98
CA SER A 70 -7.45 -12.00 28.51
C SER A 70 -7.15 -10.50 28.64
N ALA A 71 -6.48 -10.06 29.71
CA ALA A 71 -6.03 -8.68 29.86
C ALA A 71 -5.03 -8.26 28.77
N ARG A 72 -4.02 -9.10 28.49
CA ARG A 72 -3.05 -8.86 27.41
C ARG A 72 -3.71 -8.87 26.03
N LEU A 73 -4.69 -9.75 25.80
CA LEU A 73 -5.43 -9.82 24.55
C LEU A 73 -6.26 -8.55 24.33
N LYS A 74 -6.96 -8.08 25.37
CA LYS A 74 -7.69 -6.80 25.34
C LYS A 74 -6.74 -5.63 25.05
N GLN A 75 -5.59 -5.57 25.72
CA GLN A 75 -4.58 -4.52 25.50
C GLN A 75 -4.02 -4.51 24.06
N ARG A 76 -3.79 -5.69 23.46
CA ARG A 76 -3.37 -5.79 22.05
C ARG A 76 -4.48 -5.37 21.09
N ARG A 77 -5.73 -5.73 21.38
CA ARG A 77 -6.89 -5.38 20.54
C ARG A 77 -7.29 -3.91 20.67
N SER A 78 -7.04 -3.31 21.84
CA SER A 78 -7.28 -1.89 22.10
C SER A 78 -6.13 -0.99 21.65
N GLN A 79 -5.00 -1.54 21.18
CA GLN A 79 -3.99 -0.69 20.55
C GLN A 79 -4.62 -0.03 19.31
N PRO A 80 -4.63 1.30 19.24
CA PRO A 80 -5.41 2.04 18.27
C PRO A 80 -4.68 2.10 16.92
N ARG A 81 -4.25 0.95 16.38
CA ARG A 81 -3.58 0.84 15.08
C ARG A 81 -4.45 1.40 13.95
N ALA A 82 -5.77 1.35 14.13
CA ALA A 82 -6.74 1.96 13.23
C ALA A 82 -6.79 3.49 13.36
N VAL A 83 -6.63 4.05 14.57
CA VAL A 83 -6.67 5.51 14.80
C VAL A 83 -5.45 6.18 14.20
N TRP A 84 -4.26 5.57 14.34
CA TRP A 84 -3.05 6.07 13.69
C TRP A 84 -3.18 6.05 12.16
N GLY A 85 -3.78 4.99 11.59
CA GLY A 85 -4.11 4.93 10.16
C GLY A 85 -5.11 6.00 9.73
N ALA A 86 -6.17 6.21 10.50
CA ALA A 86 -7.18 7.24 10.24
C ALA A 86 -6.60 8.66 10.34
N LEU A 87 -5.73 8.92 11.31
CA LEU A 87 -5.03 10.22 11.43
C LEU A 87 -4.14 10.48 10.22
N THR A 88 -3.36 9.48 9.78
CA THR A 88 -2.48 9.63 8.61
C THR A 88 -3.26 9.86 7.31
N LEU A 89 -4.45 9.27 7.19
CA LEU A 89 -5.31 9.45 6.01
C LEU A 89 -6.05 10.80 6.05
N GLY A 90 -6.48 11.22 7.25
CA GLY A 90 -7.09 12.54 7.48
C GLY A 90 -6.13 13.69 7.18
N PHE A 91 -4.88 13.63 7.66
CA PHE A 91 -3.88 14.65 7.35
C PHE A 91 -3.52 14.69 5.86
N GLY A 92 -3.52 13.54 5.17
CA GLY A 92 -3.32 13.48 3.72
C GLY A 92 -4.44 14.17 2.94
N ALA A 93 -5.70 13.97 3.35
CA ALA A 93 -6.85 14.62 2.71
C ALA A 93 -6.84 16.15 2.91
N VAL A 94 -6.49 16.62 4.11
CA VAL A 94 -6.36 18.06 4.41
C VAL A 94 -5.22 18.68 3.60
N GLY A 95 -4.09 17.99 3.48
CA GLY A 95 -2.95 18.45 2.66
C GLY A 95 -3.30 18.56 1.17
N ALA A 96 -4.03 17.59 0.61
CA ALA A 96 -4.49 17.64 -0.77
C ALA A 96 -5.47 18.78 -1.02
N ALA A 97 -6.43 18.99 -0.12
CA ALA A 97 -7.39 20.09 -0.21
C ALA A 97 -6.70 21.47 -0.15
N ALA A 98 -5.69 21.63 0.71
CA ALA A 98 -4.93 22.87 0.85
C ALA A 98 -4.16 23.25 -0.42
N LEU A 99 -3.77 22.28 -1.26
CA LEU A 99 -3.10 22.51 -2.55
C LEU A 99 -4.09 22.79 -3.69
N VAL A 100 -5.23 22.09 -3.73
CA VAL A 100 -6.18 22.18 -4.86
C VAL A 100 -7.08 23.41 -4.76
N LEU A 101 -7.53 23.77 -3.56
CA LEU A 101 -8.44 24.91 -3.35
C LEU A 101 -7.89 26.25 -3.83
N PRO A 102 -6.66 26.70 -3.47
CA PRO A 102 -6.15 28.00 -3.92
C PRO A 102 -5.93 28.04 -5.43
N VAL A 103 -5.50 26.94 -6.06
CA VAL A 103 -5.35 26.85 -7.51
C VAL A 103 -6.70 26.96 -8.20
N GLY A 104 -7.71 26.20 -7.75
CA GLY A 104 -9.07 26.27 -8.30
C GLY A 104 -9.71 27.65 -8.15
N LEU A 105 -9.54 28.30 -6.98
CA LEU A 105 -10.07 29.64 -6.74
C LEU A 105 -9.41 30.70 -7.62
N SER A 106 -8.09 30.59 -7.84
CA SER A 106 -7.34 31.52 -8.69
C SER A 106 -7.79 31.46 -10.15
N VAL A 107 -8.04 30.26 -10.69
CA VAL A 107 -8.59 30.05 -12.03
C VAL A 107 -9.99 30.66 -12.17
N LEU A 108 -10.87 30.42 -11.18
CA LEU A 108 -12.24 30.94 -11.20
C LEU A 108 -12.26 32.48 -11.13
N TRP A 109 -11.38 33.07 -10.32
CA TRP A 109 -11.24 34.52 -10.21
C TRP A 109 -10.69 35.15 -11.50
N SER A 110 -9.74 34.48 -12.16
CA SER A 110 -9.21 34.92 -13.45
C SER A 110 -10.26 34.88 -14.57
N LEU A 111 -11.17 33.90 -14.55
CA LEU A 111 -12.32 33.86 -15.48
C LEU A 111 -13.32 34.99 -15.19
N ALA A 112 -13.60 35.28 -13.92
CA ALA A 112 -14.51 36.34 -13.53
C ALA A 112 -13.99 37.75 -13.93
N GLN A 113 -12.68 37.99 -13.79
CA GLN A 113 -12.02 39.19 -14.30
C GLN A 113 -12.18 39.35 -15.82
N LEU A 114 -12.09 38.25 -16.57
CA LEU A 114 -12.21 38.24 -18.03
C LEU A 114 -13.62 38.61 -18.50
N VAL A 115 -14.66 38.17 -17.75
CA VAL A 115 -16.07 38.48 -18.03
C VAL A 115 -16.45 39.90 -17.56
N GLY A 116 -15.78 40.41 -16.52
CA GLY A 116 -16.05 41.74 -15.96
C GLY A 116 -15.40 42.92 -16.70
N GLN A 117 -14.54 42.69 -17.70
CA GLN A 117 -13.87 43.77 -18.42
C GLN A 117 -14.80 44.40 -19.48
N PRO A 118 -15.20 45.67 -19.35
CA PRO A 118 -16.06 46.36 -20.32
C PRO A 118 -15.39 46.61 -21.68
N ALA A 119 -14.06 46.40 -21.77
CA ALA A 119 -13.33 46.42 -23.03
C ALA A 119 -13.63 45.19 -23.90
N ALA A 120 -13.95 44.03 -23.29
CA ALA A 120 -14.32 42.82 -24.03
C ALA A 120 -15.72 42.93 -24.63
N SER A 121 -16.66 43.60 -23.94
CA SER A 121 -17.98 43.90 -24.49
C SER A 121 -17.96 45.03 -25.53
N ALA A 122 -17.11 46.04 -25.36
CA ALA A 122 -16.94 47.10 -26.37
C ALA A 122 -16.29 46.60 -27.67
N ALA A 123 -15.31 45.69 -27.57
CA ALA A 123 -14.67 45.08 -28.74
C ALA A 123 -15.62 44.18 -29.56
N LEU A 124 -16.67 43.64 -28.92
CA LEU A 124 -17.71 42.84 -29.59
C LEU A 124 -18.67 43.69 -30.44
N LEU A 125 -18.82 44.99 -30.15
CA LEU A 125 -19.71 45.88 -30.92
C LEU A 125 -18.99 46.67 -32.03
N SER A 126 -17.66 46.82 -31.99
CA SER A 126 -16.89 47.57 -33.01
C SER A 126 -16.30 46.69 -34.14
N SER A 127 -16.89 45.52 -34.40
CA SER A 127 -16.40 44.61 -35.45
C SER A 127 -16.92 44.99 -36.84
N ALA A 128 -16.32 46.02 -37.44
CA ALA A 128 -16.27 46.16 -38.90
C ALA A 128 -14.83 46.08 -39.47
N SER A 129 -13.78 46.07 -38.63
CA SER A 129 -12.39 45.86 -39.10
C SER A 129 -11.45 45.16 -38.10
N ALA A 130 -11.99 44.42 -37.13
CA ALA A 130 -11.20 43.89 -36.00
C ALA A 130 -11.19 42.35 -35.89
N THR A 131 -11.39 41.60 -36.96
CA THR A 131 -11.25 40.12 -36.92
C THR A 131 -9.78 39.68 -36.91
N THR A 132 -8.87 40.48 -37.48
CA THR A 132 -7.43 40.17 -37.45
C THR A 132 -6.78 40.56 -36.13
N THR A 133 -7.23 41.63 -35.48
CA THR A 133 -6.64 42.12 -34.23
C THR A 133 -7.06 41.29 -33.02
N VAL A 134 -8.28 40.76 -32.95
CA VAL A 134 -8.70 39.90 -31.82
C VAL A 134 -7.97 38.56 -31.84
N VAL A 135 -7.80 37.94 -33.01
CA VAL A 135 -7.07 36.66 -33.12
C VAL A 135 -5.58 36.85 -32.83
N VAL A 136 -4.96 37.92 -33.36
CA VAL A 136 -3.55 38.22 -33.11
C VAL A 136 -3.31 38.64 -31.65
N THR A 137 -4.22 39.38 -31.01
CA THR A 137 -4.08 39.76 -29.59
C THR A 137 -4.34 38.59 -28.65
N LEU A 138 -5.33 37.71 -28.93
CA LEU A 138 -5.49 36.48 -28.16
C LEU A 138 -4.29 35.55 -28.31
N ALA A 139 -3.80 35.36 -29.54
CA ALA A 139 -2.65 34.51 -29.81
C ALA A 139 -1.38 35.08 -29.15
N ASN A 140 -1.16 36.40 -29.23
CA ASN A 140 0.00 37.05 -28.64
C ASN A 140 -0.10 37.11 -27.10
N ALA A 141 -1.28 37.31 -26.53
CA ALA A 141 -1.49 37.25 -25.08
C ALA A 141 -1.31 35.82 -24.54
N LEU A 142 -1.80 34.79 -25.25
CA LEU A 142 -1.57 33.38 -24.93
C LEU A 142 -0.08 33.02 -25.03
N LEU A 143 0.62 33.53 -26.04
CA LEU A 143 2.04 33.24 -26.27
C LEU A 143 2.93 33.95 -25.24
N VAL A 144 2.64 35.21 -24.90
CA VAL A 144 3.33 35.96 -23.82
C VAL A 144 3.05 35.33 -22.47
N ALA A 145 1.82 34.92 -22.18
CA ALA A 145 1.50 34.20 -20.95
C ALA A 145 2.20 32.84 -20.88
N ALA A 146 2.24 32.09 -21.99
CA ALA A 146 2.93 30.80 -22.07
C ALA A 146 4.45 30.95 -21.90
N LEU A 147 5.06 31.97 -22.50
CA LEU A 147 6.49 32.24 -22.36
C LEU A 147 6.84 32.82 -20.99
N ALA A 148 6.03 33.71 -20.42
CA ALA A 148 6.27 34.26 -19.08
C ALA A 148 6.10 33.21 -17.98
N VAL A 149 5.11 32.33 -18.10
CA VAL A 149 4.92 31.17 -17.22
C VAL A 149 6.03 30.15 -17.44
N GLY A 150 6.47 29.93 -18.69
CA GLY A 150 7.62 29.08 -19.02
C GLY A 150 8.92 29.61 -18.42
N GLU A 151 9.26 30.88 -18.62
CA GLU A 151 10.49 31.48 -18.09
C GLU A 151 10.49 31.59 -16.57
N GLN A 152 9.37 31.96 -15.92
CA GLN A 152 9.30 31.97 -14.45
C GLN A 152 9.31 30.57 -13.83
N ALA A 153 8.71 29.57 -14.47
CA ALA A 153 8.74 28.19 -13.99
C ALA A 153 10.11 27.52 -14.17
N LEU A 154 10.89 27.91 -15.19
CA LEU A 154 12.24 27.40 -15.40
C LEU A 154 13.31 28.14 -14.59
N THR A 155 13.15 29.43 -14.27
CA THR A 155 14.18 30.25 -13.59
C THR A 155 14.07 30.28 -12.07
N THR A 156 12.93 29.88 -11.49
CA THR A 156 12.77 29.86 -10.03
C THR A 156 13.15 28.49 -9.48
N PRO A 157 14.33 28.32 -8.84
CA PRO A 157 14.73 27.04 -8.25
C PRO A 157 13.76 26.57 -7.16
N LEU A 158 12.96 27.50 -6.63
CA LEU A 158 11.90 27.24 -5.67
C LEU A 158 10.78 26.35 -6.22
N VAL A 159 10.41 26.49 -7.51
CA VAL A 159 9.33 25.69 -8.11
C VAL A 159 9.76 24.23 -8.25
N TRP A 160 10.99 24.00 -8.71
CA TRP A 160 11.57 22.66 -8.75
C TRP A 160 11.79 22.08 -7.35
N ALA A 161 12.23 22.89 -6.39
CA ALA A 161 12.37 22.46 -5.00
C ALA A 161 11.03 22.07 -4.36
N LEU A 162 9.96 22.81 -4.65
CA LEU A 162 8.60 22.49 -4.19
C LEU A 162 8.04 21.25 -4.90
N ALA A 163 8.28 21.10 -6.21
CA ALA A 163 7.86 19.92 -6.97
C ALA A 163 8.57 18.65 -6.48
N LEU A 164 9.89 18.71 -6.29
CA LEU A 164 10.68 17.61 -5.70
C LEU A 164 10.25 17.33 -4.27
N GLY A 165 10.02 18.37 -3.47
CA GLY A 165 9.53 18.25 -2.10
C GLY A 165 8.18 17.54 -2.03
N ALA A 166 7.23 17.90 -2.89
CA ALA A 166 5.93 17.25 -2.99
C ALA A 166 6.05 15.78 -3.41
N LEU A 167 6.95 15.46 -4.34
CA LEU A 167 7.20 14.10 -4.80
C LEU A 167 7.83 13.24 -3.70
N VAL A 168 8.80 13.78 -2.95
CA VAL A 168 9.42 13.12 -1.79
C VAL A 168 8.38 12.87 -0.70
N ILE A 169 7.57 13.86 -0.34
CA ILE A 169 6.51 13.73 0.67
C ILE A 169 5.51 12.65 0.25
N THR A 170 5.10 12.62 -1.02
CA THR A 170 4.17 11.62 -1.54
C THR A 170 4.78 10.22 -1.54
N GLY A 171 6.07 10.09 -1.91
CA GLY A 171 6.81 8.83 -1.86
C GLY A 171 7.01 8.31 -0.44
N VAL A 172 7.35 9.18 0.51
CA VAL A 172 7.48 8.86 1.94
C VAL A 172 6.14 8.40 2.51
N TRP A 173 5.04 9.08 2.16
CA TRP A 173 3.70 8.67 2.56
C TRP A 173 3.33 7.28 2.01
N LEU A 174 3.54 7.03 0.71
CA LEU A 174 3.30 5.72 0.10
C LEU A 174 4.17 4.61 0.71
N TYR A 175 5.44 4.90 1.00
CA TYR A 175 6.35 3.97 1.67
C TYR A 175 5.83 3.62 3.08
N PHE A 176 5.39 4.62 3.84
CA PHE A 176 4.87 4.41 5.20
C PHE A 176 3.57 3.59 5.18
N VAL A 177 2.65 3.91 4.26
CA VAL A 177 1.40 3.15 4.06
C VAL A 177 1.68 1.70 3.65
N ARG A 178 2.59 1.47 2.71
CA ARG A 178 2.98 0.10 2.29
C ARG A 178 3.64 -0.67 3.44
N ARG A 179 4.54 -0.03 4.19
CA ARG A 179 5.23 -0.67 5.32
C ARG A 179 4.25 -1.08 6.43
N LEU A 180 3.26 -0.23 6.73
CA LEU A 180 2.20 -0.53 7.70
C LEU A 180 1.20 -1.57 7.17
N GLY A 181 0.90 -1.55 5.87
CA GLY A 181 0.04 -2.55 5.21
C GLY A 181 0.67 -3.93 5.16
N LEU A 182 1.97 -4.03 4.88
CA LEU A 182 2.70 -5.31 4.85
C LEU A 182 2.83 -5.96 6.25
N GLN A 183 2.85 -5.16 7.32
CA GLN A 183 2.80 -5.68 8.69
C GLN A 183 1.43 -6.30 9.05
N ARG A 184 0.34 -5.96 8.34
CA ARG A 184 -0.98 -6.58 8.55
C ARG A 184 -1.15 -7.96 7.89
N LEU A 185 -0.40 -8.26 6.82
CA LEU A 185 -0.54 -9.52 6.08
C LEU A 185 0.32 -10.66 6.66
N ARG A 186 1.20 -10.34 7.61
CA ARG A 186 2.20 -11.27 8.18
C ARG A 186 1.91 -11.64 9.64
N SER A 187 0.73 -11.30 10.15
CA SER A 187 0.24 -11.60 11.50
C SER A 187 -1.15 -12.21 11.45
#